data_AF-A0AAX7V6P3-F1
#
_entry.id   AF-A0AAX7V6P3-F1
#
_cell.length_a   1.000
_cell.length_b   1.000
_cell.length_c   1.000
_cell.angle_alpha   90.00
_cell.angle_beta   90.00
_cell.angle_gamma   90.00
#
_symmetry.space_group_name_H-M   'P 1'
#
loop_
_entity.id
_entity.type
_entity.pdbx_description
1 polymer ?
#
loop_
_entity_poly.entity_id
_entity_poly.type
_entity_poly.pdbx_seq_one_letter_code
_entity_poly.pdbx_strand_id
1 'polypeptide(L)'
;MQSSVTVCLLLLVFPVNAHFVENFEDCMEYFYKGHVPEWTPNDHVHICQKFKNCYHFATLYDTTNRIPVYSAYIVEDGKSSDHDWMVEPQLVNKKFEKKMMTQDSLIYKHPTLDPIDPKDIGKMQATDDDYKQLTKQYKDQYNHGHLNPSSHHAGDASKATMTLTNIVPQKQKLNEKRWSRHEAKLKGWAKNYSVYVLVGAIPSKGKDNWITRDNQPRVNIPEYMWVAYCYCDKTSQSCKSGGATAENTENKIEDKYTLSQLQAFLEKHNQTVKGQLFDNDCYVEQAAGASAAAGNP
;
A
#
# COMPACT_ATOMS: atom_id res chain seq x y z
N MET A 1 -22.93 51.69 -46.41
CA MET A 1 -22.59 51.66 -44.97
C MET A 1 -22.56 50.21 -44.54
N GLN A 2 -21.38 49.63 -44.39
CA GLN A 2 -21.19 48.25 -43.95
C GLN A 2 -21.35 48.20 -42.42
N SER A 3 -22.33 47.45 -41.93
CA SER A 3 -22.47 47.17 -40.50
C SER A 3 -21.73 45.86 -40.19
N SER A 4 -20.59 45.97 -39.52
CA SER A 4 -19.81 44.83 -39.05
C SER A 4 -20.40 44.33 -37.73
N VAL A 5 -20.86 43.08 -37.67
CA VAL A 5 -21.34 42.44 -36.44
C VAL A 5 -20.15 41.73 -35.79
N THR A 6 -19.62 42.30 -34.72
CA THR A 6 -18.57 41.66 -33.91
C THR A 6 -19.23 40.65 -32.96
N VAL A 7 -19.07 39.36 -33.26
CA VAL A 7 -19.45 38.27 -32.35
C VAL A 7 -18.34 38.11 -31.31
N CYS A 8 -18.59 38.59 -30.09
CA CYS A 8 -17.72 38.35 -28.95
C CYS A 8 -17.93 36.93 -28.44
N LEU A 9 -17.03 36.01 -28.79
CA LEU A 9 -16.95 34.69 -28.17
C LEU A 9 -16.44 34.86 -26.73
N LEU A 10 -17.35 34.88 -25.75
CA LEU A 10 -17.01 34.82 -24.34
C LEU A 10 -16.56 33.38 -24.02
N LEU A 11 -15.26 33.13 -24.09
CA LEU A 11 -14.64 31.93 -23.52
C LEU A 11 -14.77 32.01 -21.99
N LEU A 12 -15.77 31.31 -21.45
CA LEU A 12 -15.86 31.02 -20.02
C LEU A 12 -14.71 30.08 -19.66
N VAL A 13 -13.57 30.66 -19.30
CA VAL A 13 -12.48 29.93 -18.67
C VAL A 13 -12.89 29.69 -17.22
N PHE A 14 -13.52 28.54 -16.95
CA PHE A 14 -13.67 28.10 -15.58
C PHE A 14 -12.28 27.88 -15.00
N PRO A 15 -11.92 28.51 -13.87
CA PRO A 15 -10.73 28.10 -13.15
C PRO A 15 -11.01 26.70 -12.61
N VAL A 16 -10.51 25.68 -13.31
CA VAL A 16 -10.32 24.37 -12.72
C VAL A 16 -9.27 24.57 -11.65
N ASN A 17 -9.71 24.79 -10.40
CA ASN A 17 -8.88 24.63 -9.24
C ASN A 17 -8.59 23.12 -9.10
N ALA A 18 -7.73 22.60 -9.97
CA ALA A 18 -7.09 21.32 -9.76
C ALA A 18 -6.13 21.53 -8.60
N HIS A 19 -6.58 21.16 -7.40
CA HIS A 19 -5.69 20.98 -6.27
C HIS A 19 -4.69 19.91 -6.70
N PHE A 20 -3.46 20.33 -7.01
CA PHE A 20 -2.38 19.45 -7.43
C PHE A 20 -1.96 18.63 -6.20
N VAL A 21 -2.64 17.51 -5.98
CA VAL A 21 -2.15 16.41 -5.15
C VAL A 21 -1.69 15.38 -6.15
N GLU A 22 -0.37 15.16 -6.25
CA GLU A 22 0.25 14.15 -7.12
C GLU A 22 -0.27 12.75 -6.71
N ASN A 23 -1.41 12.33 -7.29
CA ASN A 23 -2.23 11.20 -6.84
C ASN A 23 -1.92 9.94 -7.65
N PHE A 24 -0.75 9.33 -7.43
CA PHE A 24 -0.32 8.07 -8.05
C PHE A 24 -0.37 8.03 -9.60
N GLU A 25 -0.32 9.16 -10.30
CA GLU A 25 -0.50 9.26 -11.76
C GLU A 25 0.32 8.24 -12.57
N ASP A 26 1.57 8.03 -12.15
CA ASP A 26 2.54 7.12 -12.77
C ASP A 26 2.24 5.62 -12.54
N CYS A 27 1.31 5.27 -11.65
CA CYS A 27 1.08 3.91 -11.19
C CYS A 27 -0.42 3.60 -10.93
N MET A 28 -1.32 4.34 -11.59
CA MET A 28 -2.77 4.15 -11.49
C MET A 28 -3.24 2.75 -11.91
N GLU A 29 -2.47 2.04 -12.73
CA GLU A 29 -2.79 0.68 -13.20
C GLU A 29 -2.92 -0.35 -12.06
N TYR A 30 -2.30 -0.10 -10.92
CA TYR A 30 -2.38 -0.99 -9.75
C TYR A 30 -3.64 -0.81 -8.92
N PHE A 31 -4.44 0.20 -9.24
CA PHE A 31 -5.75 0.43 -8.66
C PHE A 31 -6.82 -0.11 -9.59
N TYR A 32 -7.77 -0.88 -9.07
CA TYR A 32 -8.85 -1.42 -9.89
C TYR A 32 -9.63 -0.27 -10.53
N LYS A 33 -9.67 -0.26 -11.88
CA LYS A 33 -10.22 0.83 -12.71
C LYS A 33 -9.65 2.23 -12.42
N GLY A 34 -8.45 2.31 -11.83
CA GLY A 34 -7.86 3.58 -11.43
C GLY A 34 -8.57 4.24 -10.23
N HIS A 35 -9.36 3.51 -9.44
CA HIS A 35 -9.98 4.06 -8.24
C HIS A 35 -8.98 4.09 -7.08
N VAL A 36 -8.51 5.29 -6.73
CA VAL A 36 -7.63 5.51 -5.57
C VAL A 36 -8.47 5.86 -4.33
N PRO A 37 -8.38 5.11 -3.23
CA PRO A 37 -9.06 5.47 -2.00
C PRO A 37 -8.43 6.71 -1.36
N GLU A 38 -9.26 7.67 -0.97
CA GLU A 38 -8.83 8.92 -0.35
C GLU A 38 -8.70 8.74 1.17
N TRP A 39 -7.47 8.85 1.70
CA TRP A 39 -7.23 8.79 3.14
C TRP A 39 -7.27 10.17 3.80
N THR A 40 -7.72 10.22 5.04
CA THR A 40 -7.61 11.43 5.87
C THR A 40 -6.92 11.14 7.21
N PRO A 41 -6.00 12.02 7.66
CA PRO A 41 -5.50 13.23 6.98
C PRO A 41 -4.71 12.92 5.68
N ASN A 42 -4.60 13.90 4.79
CA ASN A 42 -3.96 13.76 3.47
C ASN A 42 -2.53 14.34 3.44
N ASP A 43 -1.81 14.22 4.54
CA ASP A 43 -0.39 14.60 4.68
C ASP A 43 0.56 13.41 4.42
N HIS A 44 0.01 12.25 4.09
CA HIS A 44 0.74 11.07 3.64
C HIS A 44 1.40 11.27 2.27
N VAL A 45 2.49 10.54 2.04
CA VAL A 45 3.24 10.62 0.79
C VAL A 45 2.77 9.54 -0.19
N HIS A 46 2.49 9.94 -1.43
CA HIS A 46 2.11 9.05 -2.51
C HIS A 46 3.37 8.60 -3.25
N ILE A 47 3.65 7.30 -3.27
CA ILE A 47 4.86 6.72 -3.85
C ILE A 47 4.47 5.72 -4.94
N CYS A 48 4.85 6.01 -6.18
CA CYS A 48 4.85 5.01 -7.26
C CYS A 48 6.19 4.29 -7.24
N GLN A 49 6.16 3.02 -6.84
CA GLN A 49 7.35 2.25 -6.48
C GLN A 49 8.14 1.88 -7.73
N LYS A 50 9.27 2.56 -7.94
CA LYS A 50 10.04 2.46 -9.19
C LYS A 50 11.35 1.71 -8.98
N PHE A 51 11.47 0.54 -9.60
CA PHE A 51 12.70 -0.26 -9.60
C PHE A 51 13.14 -0.55 -11.03
N LYS A 52 14.44 -0.37 -11.31
CA LYS A 52 15.02 -0.48 -12.66
C LYS A 52 14.24 0.29 -13.74
N ASN A 53 13.79 1.48 -13.39
CA ASN A 53 13.04 2.42 -14.24
C ASN A 53 11.60 2.01 -14.60
N CYS A 54 11.08 0.89 -14.09
CA CYS A 54 9.67 0.52 -14.20
C CYS A 54 8.95 0.75 -12.88
N TYR A 55 7.68 1.15 -12.94
CA TYR A 55 6.78 1.15 -11.78
C TYR A 55 6.27 -0.27 -11.54
N HIS A 56 6.11 -0.67 -10.28
CA HIS A 56 5.75 -2.05 -9.91
C HIS A 56 4.55 -2.15 -8.97
N PHE A 57 4.28 -1.11 -8.18
CA PHE A 57 3.11 -0.99 -7.31
C PHE A 57 3.00 0.44 -6.76
N ALA A 58 1.95 0.74 -6.02
CA ALA A 58 1.74 2.02 -5.35
C ALA A 58 1.77 1.87 -3.82
N THR A 59 2.22 2.90 -3.12
CA THR A 59 2.23 2.95 -1.65
C THR A 59 1.83 4.35 -1.17
N LEU A 60 0.82 4.42 -0.30
CA LEU A 60 0.55 5.59 0.52
C LEU A 60 1.30 5.45 1.85
N TYR A 61 2.24 6.36 2.12
CA TYR A 61 3.22 6.19 3.17
C TYR A 61 3.10 7.24 4.28
N ASP A 62 3.13 6.78 5.54
CA ASP A 62 3.13 7.63 6.72
C ASP A 62 4.57 7.89 7.17
N THR A 63 5.03 9.11 6.93
CA THR A 63 6.40 9.53 7.30
C THR A 63 6.57 9.78 8.80
N THR A 64 5.47 9.94 9.55
CA THR A 64 5.49 10.10 11.00
C THR A 64 5.71 8.76 11.69
N ASN A 65 4.93 7.75 11.30
CA ASN A 65 5.05 6.39 11.84
C ASN A 65 6.10 5.53 11.11
N ARG A 66 6.58 6.00 9.94
CA ARG A 66 7.53 5.32 9.05
C ARG A 66 7.07 3.92 8.63
N ILE A 67 5.77 3.76 8.44
CA ILE A 67 5.13 2.55 7.94
C ILE A 67 4.14 2.92 6.83
N PRO A 68 3.76 1.97 5.97
CA PRO A 68 2.77 2.24 4.93
C PRO A 68 1.38 2.33 5.54
N VAL A 69 0.59 3.30 5.10
CA VAL A 69 -0.86 3.32 5.32
C VAL A 69 -1.48 2.16 4.53
N TYR A 70 -1.13 2.10 3.24
CA TYR A 70 -1.42 0.96 2.37
C TYR A 70 -0.43 0.86 1.21
N SER A 71 -0.33 -0.34 0.62
CA SER A 71 0.18 -0.61 -0.72
C SER A 71 -0.94 -1.13 -1.62
N ALA A 72 -0.95 -0.70 -2.88
CA ALA A 72 -1.89 -1.14 -3.92
C ALA A 72 -1.13 -1.88 -5.03
N TYR A 73 -1.58 -3.09 -5.39
CA TYR A 73 -0.91 -3.93 -6.38
C TYR A 73 -1.85 -4.98 -6.98
N ILE A 74 -1.39 -5.61 -8.07
CA ILE A 74 -2.06 -6.74 -8.71
C ILE A 74 -1.28 -8.02 -8.36
N VAL A 75 -1.98 -9.07 -7.94
CA VAL A 75 -1.36 -10.35 -7.58
C VAL A 75 -0.99 -11.14 -8.84
N GLU A 76 0.24 -11.65 -8.89
CA GLU A 76 0.70 -12.59 -9.93
C GLU A 76 0.96 -13.99 -9.34
N ASP A 77 1.01 -15.00 -10.20
CA ASP A 77 1.51 -16.34 -9.83
C ASP A 77 3.05 -16.37 -9.85
N GLY A 78 3.65 -15.49 -9.04
CA GLY A 78 5.07 -15.19 -9.05
C GLY A 78 5.95 -16.18 -8.28
N LYS A 79 7.22 -15.83 -8.10
CA LYS A 79 8.15 -16.53 -7.19
C LYS A 79 9.12 -15.50 -6.61
N SER A 80 9.20 -15.48 -5.28
CA SER A 80 10.08 -14.57 -4.53
C SER A 80 11.50 -14.56 -5.09
N SER A 81 12.02 -13.36 -5.30
CA SER A 81 13.41 -13.10 -5.65
C SER A 81 14.05 -12.31 -4.52
N ASP A 82 15.24 -12.71 -4.11
CA ASP A 82 15.98 -12.03 -3.05
C ASP A 82 16.65 -10.75 -3.58
N HIS A 83 16.76 -9.74 -2.70
CA HIS A 83 17.42 -8.47 -2.96
C HIS A 83 17.66 -7.70 -1.66
N ASP A 84 18.69 -6.86 -1.64
CA ASP A 84 18.97 -5.96 -0.53
C ASP A 84 17.82 -4.98 -0.27
N TRP A 85 17.66 -4.58 1.00
CA TRP A 85 16.69 -3.58 1.42
C TRP A 85 16.98 -2.21 0.79
N MET A 86 15.91 -1.56 0.34
CA MET A 86 16.00 -0.30 -0.38
C MET A 86 15.24 0.81 0.34
N VAL A 87 15.65 2.05 0.04
CA VAL A 87 15.03 3.29 0.49
C VAL A 87 14.58 4.10 -0.73
N GLU A 88 13.69 5.07 -0.49
CA GLU A 88 13.20 5.99 -1.50
C GLU A 88 14.02 7.30 -1.49
N PRO A 89 14.84 7.59 -2.51
CA PRO A 89 15.65 8.81 -2.53
C PRO A 89 14.80 10.09 -2.46
N GLN A 90 13.62 10.07 -3.08
CA GLN A 90 12.71 11.23 -3.11
C GLN A 90 12.17 11.62 -1.72
N LEU A 91 12.22 10.74 -0.73
CA LEU A 91 11.84 11.03 0.66
C LEU A 91 12.98 11.72 1.45
N VAL A 92 14.22 11.62 0.96
CA VAL A 92 15.38 12.32 1.53
C VAL A 92 15.43 13.75 0.98
N ASN A 93 15.30 13.88 -0.34
CA ASN A 93 15.22 15.16 -1.03
C ASN A 93 14.32 15.02 -2.25
N LYS A 94 13.29 15.86 -2.37
CA LYS A 94 12.33 15.83 -3.48
C LYS A 94 12.97 16.00 -4.87
N LYS A 95 14.20 16.53 -4.95
CA LYS A 95 14.97 16.66 -6.19
C LYS A 95 15.72 15.39 -6.59
N PHE A 96 15.85 14.42 -5.69
CA PHE A 96 16.47 13.14 -6.00
C PHE A 96 15.54 12.28 -6.86
N GLU A 97 16.11 11.30 -7.54
CA GLU A 97 15.37 10.37 -8.38
C GLU A 97 14.27 9.60 -7.64
N LYS A 98 13.20 9.26 -8.35
CA LYS A 98 12.10 8.42 -7.83
C LYS A 98 12.45 6.91 -7.80
N LYS A 99 13.63 6.50 -8.26
CA LYS A 99 14.01 5.08 -8.37
C LYS A 99 14.58 4.62 -7.03
N MET A 100 13.94 3.66 -6.38
CA MET A 100 14.41 3.05 -5.15
C MET A 100 15.82 2.46 -5.31
N MET A 101 16.62 2.49 -4.24
CA MET A 101 17.97 1.92 -4.21
C MET A 101 18.43 1.62 -2.79
N THR A 102 19.53 0.87 -2.67
CA THR A 102 20.16 0.63 -1.36
C THR A 102 20.69 1.93 -0.77
N GLN A 103 20.81 1.99 0.56
CA GLN A 103 21.38 3.16 1.24
C GLN A 103 22.80 3.47 0.75
N ASP A 104 23.64 2.45 0.56
CA ASP A 104 25.00 2.61 0.05
C ASP A 104 25.02 3.23 -1.35
N SER A 105 24.11 2.79 -2.24
CA SER A 105 23.97 3.37 -3.58
C SER A 105 23.52 4.83 -3.53
N LEU A 106 22.62 5.16 -2.59
CA LEU A 106 22.13 6.52 -2.39
C LEU A 106 23.25 7.45 -1.92
N ILE A 107 24.03 7.03 -0.92
CA ILE A 107 25.19 7.77 -0.39
C ILE A 107 26.24 7.97 -1.49
N TYR A 108 26.58 6.91 -2.23
CA TYR A 108 27.54 6.97 -3.33
C TYR A 108 27.13 7.98 -4.40
N LYS A 109 25.84 8.01 -4.75
CA LYS A 109 25.32 8.86 -5.81
C LYS A 109 25.11 10.32 -5.39
N HIS A 110 24.85 10.56 -4.10
CA HIS A 110 24.61 11.90 -3.55
C HIS A 110 25.62 12.20 -2.43
N PRO A 111 26.87 12.59 -2.77
CA PRO A 111 27.96 12.77 -1.81
C PRO A 111 27.78 13.93 -0.84
N THR A 112 26.70 14.71 -0.98
CA THR A 112 26.27 15.70 0.02
C THR A 112 25.64 15.06 1.26
N LEU A 113 25.26 13.78 1.19
CA LEU A 113 24.78 13.02 2.34
C LEU A 113 25.97 12.60 3.21
N ASP A 114 25.80 12.66 4.53
CA ASP A 114 26.80 12.16 5.48
C ASP A 114 26.89 10.62 5.35
N PRO A 115 28.05 10.06 4.94
CA PRO A 115 28.20 8.62 4.78
C PRO A 115 28.32 7.87 6.12
N ILE A 116 28.59 8.56 7.23
CA ILE A 116 28.83 7.97 8.55
C ILE A 116 27.52 7.87 9.34
N ASP A 117 26.70 8.92 9.29
CA ASP A 117 25.40 8.95 9.98
C ASP A 117 24.36 9.66 9.10
N PRO A 118 23.79 8.95 8.11
CA PRO A 118 22.87 9.55 7.16
C PRO A 118 21.47 9.75 7.80
N LYS A 119 21.40 10.51 8.89
CA LYS A 119 20.15 10.86 9.59
C LYS A 119 19.11 11.41 8.63
N ASP A 120 19.57 12.12 7.61
CA ASP A 120 18.73 12.66 6.54
C ASP A 120 17.98 11.56 5.77
N ILE A 121 18.62 10.41 5.51
CA ILE A 121 17.96 9.28 4.82
C ILE A 121 16.79 8.79 5.66
N GLY A 122 17.00 8.61 6.97
CA GLY A 122 16.00 8.10 7.90
C GLY A 122 15.00 9.14 8.42
N LYS A 123 15.06 10.40 7.99
CA LYS A 123 14.22 11.46 8.55
C LYS A 123 12.74 11.18 8.31
N MET A 124 12.40 10.84 7.06
CA MET A 124 11.02 10.66 6.58
C MET A 124 10.66 9.21 6.24
N GLN A 125 11.57 8.25 6.43
CA GLN A 125 11.35 6.83 6.13
C GLN A 125 12.19 5.93 7.05
N ALA A 126 11.83 4.66 7.12
CA ALA A 126 12.63 3.66 7.80
C ALA A 126 13.93 3.35 7.04
N THR A 127 14.98 2.97 7.76
CA THR A 127 16.24 2.48 7.17
C THR A 127 16.50 1.02 7.55
N ASP A 128 17.40 0.36 6.82
CA ASP A 128 17.81 -1.02 7.13
C ASP A 128 18.43 -1.07 8.54
N ASP A 129 19.16 -0.03 8.93
CA ASP A 129 19.72 0.09 10.27
C ASP A 129 18.68 0.23 11.38
N ASP A 130 17.50 0.80 11.09
CA ASP A 130 16.37 0.78 12.01
C ASP A 130 15.92 -0.68 12.21
N TYR A 131 15.66 -1.43 11.14
CA TYR A 131 15.19 -2.82 11.24
C TYR A 131 16.23 -3.80 11.78
N LYS A 132 17.54 -3.57 11.59
CA LYS A 132 18.62 -4.32 12.27
C LYS A 132 18.51 -4.26 13.80
N GLN A 133 17.81 -3.26 14.35
CA GLN A 133 17.55 -3.20 15.79
C GLN A 133 16.46 -4.17 16.26
N LEU A 134 15.62 -4.71 15.38
CA LEU A 134 14.53 -5.62 15.77
C LEU A 134 15.04 -6.84 16.52
N THR A 135 16.05 -7.52 15.99
CA THR A 135 16.68 -8.68 16.66
C THR A 135 17.22 -8.28 18.03
N LYS A 136 17.88 -7.12 18.13
CA LYS A 136 18.49 -6.64 19.38
C LYS A 136 17.45 -6.29 20.45
N GLN A 137 16.36 -5.62 20.06
CA GLN A 137 15.36 -5.11 20.99
C GLN A 137 14.29 -6.14 21.35
N TYR A 138 13.90 -6.95 20.37
CA TYR A 138 12.74 -7.82 20.49
C TYR A 138 13.07 -9.31 20.37
N LYS A 139 14.35 -9.70 20.34
CA LYS A 139 14.80 -11.10 20.34
C LYS A 139 14.11 -11.94 19.25
N ASP A 140 14.15 -11.42 18.02
CA ASP A 140 13.59 -12.04 16.82
C ASP A 140 12.06 -12.25 16.83
N GLN A 141 11.32 -11.63 17.75
CA GLN A 141 9.86 -11.72 17.77
C GLN A 141 9.16 -11.07 16.56
N TYR A 142 9.87 -10.25 15.79
CA TYR A 142 9.35 -9.54 14.63
C TYR A 142 10.23 -9.78 13.40
N ASN A 143 9.60 -9.81 12.22
CA ASN A 143 10.27 -9.81 10.94
C ASN A 143 10.07 -8.48 10.21
N HIS A 144 10.81 -8.33 9.10
CA HIS A 144 10.45 -7.43 8.00
C HIS A 144 9.18 -7.95 7.31
N GLY A 145 8.02 -7.55 7.80
CA GLY A 145 6.73 -7.95 7.26
C GLY A 145 6.42 -7.16 6.00
N HIS A 146 6.32 -7.86 4.86
CA HIS A 146 5.91 -7.23 3.61
C HIS A 146 4.41 -6.94 3.64
N LEU A 147 4.00 -5.77 3.15
CA LEU A 147 2.59 -5.53 2.82
C LEU A 147 2.28 -6.08 1.44
N ASN A 148 2.96 -5.61 0.40
CA ASN A 148 2.98 -6.27 -0.91
C ASN A 148 4.03 -7.40 -0.87
N PRO A 149 3.64 -8.69 -0.84
CA PRO A 149 4.58 -9.78 -0.61
C PRO A 149 5.35 -10.14 -1.87
N SER A 150 6.65 -10.36 -1.73
CA SER A 150 7.54 -10.74 -2.86
C SER A 150 7.08 -11.99 -3.60
N SER A 151 6.35 -12.88 -2.93
CA SER A 151 5.87 -14.16 -3.48
C SER A 151 4.71 -14.02 -4.46
N HIS A 152 4.07 -12.85 -4.51
CA HIS A 152 3.03 -12.48 -5.49
C HIS A 152 3.61 -11.97 -6.80
N HIS A 153 4.94 -11.89 -6.94
CA HIS A 153 5.61 -11.32 -8.10
C HIS A 153 6.81 -12.16 -8.51
N ALA A 154 7.36 -11.92 -9.70
CA ALA A 154 8.60 -12.53 -10.15
C ALA A 154 9.62 -11.48 -10.62
N GLY A 155 10.90 -11.86 -10.67
CA GLY A 155 11.96 -11.03 -11.24
C GLY A 155 12.06 -9.67 -10.56
N ASP A 156 12.05 -8.61 -11.35
CA ASP A 156 12.26 -7.24 -10.86
C ASP A 156 11.07 -6.70 -10.05
N ALA A 157 9.83 -7.12 -10.32
CA ALA A 157 8.67 -6.76 -9.51
C ALA A 157 8.77 -7.37 -8.09
N SER A 158 9.25 -8.61 -8.00
CA SER A 158 9.51 -9.27 -6.71
C SER A 158 10.61 -8.57 -5.92
N LYS A 159 11.65 -8.07 -6.58
CA LYS A 159 12.73 -7.30 -5.93
C LYS A 159 12.26 -5.92 -5.50
N ALA A 160 11.35 -5.29 -6.25
CA ALA A 160 10.79 -3.99 -5.90
C ALA A 160 10.05 -3.99 -4.55
N THR A 161 9.54 -5.15 -4.10
CA THR A 161 8.86 -5.24 -2.81
C THR A 161 9.79 -5.09 -1.59
N MET A 162 11.11 -5.13 -1.80
CA MET A 162 12.15 -4.99 -0.76
C MET A 162 12.44 -3.51 -0.40
N THR A 163 11.66 -2.55 -0.91
CA THR A 163 11.69 -1.18 -0.37
C THR A 163 11.10 -1.13 1.03
N LEU A 164 11.77 -0.48 1.98
CA LEU A 164 11.30 -0.37 3.36
C LEU A 164 10.01 0.46 3.49
N THR A 165 9.65 1.22 2.47
CA THR A 165 8.33 1.87 2.37
C THR A 165 7.19 0.90 2.07
N ASN A 166 7.47 -0.40 1.92
CA ASN A 166 6.49 -1.48 1.82
C ASN A 166 6.50 -2.42 3.06
N ILE A 167 7.33 -2.13 4.07
CA ILE A 167 7.61 -3.03 5.18
C ILE A 167 7.04 -2.50 6.49
N VAL A 168 6.61 -3.41 7.37
CA VAL A 168 6.24 -3.13 8.76
C VAL A 168 6.92 -4.11 9.72
N PRO A 169 7.15 -3.75 10.98
CA PRO A 169 7.54 -4.71 12.01
C PRO A 169 6.37 -5.67 12.28
N GLN A 170 6.42 -6.88 11.73
CA GLN A 170 5.33 -7.85 11.83
C GLN A 170 5.72 -9.00 12.75
N LYS A 171 4.82 -9.41 13.66
CA LYS A 171 5.07 -10.55 14.54
C LYS A 171 5.40 -11.80 13.73
N GLN A 172 6.53 -12.41 14.04
CA GLN A 172 7.09 -13.53 13.28
C GLN A 172 6.07 -14.65 13.07
N LYS A 173 5.40 -15.07 14.15
CA LYS A 173 4.42 -16.16 14.10
C LYS A 173 3.22 -15.83 13.22
N LEU A 174 2.81 -14.56 13.13
CA LEU A 174 1.72 -14.13 12.26
C LEU A 174 2.19 -14.12 10.79
N ASN A 175 3.31 -13.45 10.54
CA ASN A 175 3.97 -13.33 9.23
C ASN A 175 4.13 -14.71 8.56
N GLU A 176 4.85 -15.61 9.23
CA GLU A 176 5.23 -16.92 8.68
C GLU A 176 4.07 -17.94 8.61
N LYS A 177 2.91 -17.65 9.21
CA LYS A 177 1.81 -18.63 9.32
C LYS A 177 0.48 -18.13 8.78
N ARG A 178 -0.40 -17.55 9.62
CA ARG A 178 -1.76 -17.21 9.17
C ARG A 178 -1.73 -16.15 8.07
N TRP A 179 -0.87 -15.14 8.18
CA TRP A 179 -0.74 -14.11 7.17
C TRP A 179 -0.20 -14.68 5.86
N SER A 180 0.93 -15.40 5.88
CA SER A 180 1.46 -16.07 4.68
C SER A 180 0.47 -17.04 4.01
N ARG A 181 -0.35 -17.78 4.78
CA ARG A 181 -1.41 -18.61 4.20
C ARG A 181 -2.52 -17.81 3.52
N HIS A 182 -2.85 -16.63 4.05
CA HIS A 182 -3.79 -15.73 3.40
C HIS A 182 -3.20 -15.18 2.09
N GLU A 183 -1.93 -14.78 2.08
CA GLU A 183 -1.22 -14.37 0.86
C GLU A 183 -1.20 -15.50 -0.18
N ALA A 184 -0.91 -16.74 0.22
CA ALA A 184 -0.91 -17.89 -0.67
C ALA A 184 -2.29 -18.17 -1.31
N LYS A 185 -3.38 -17.89 -0.57
CA LYS A 185 -4.75 -18.00 -1.08
C LYS A 185 -5.01 -16.96 -2.19
N LEU A 186 -4.63 -15.69 -1.98
CA LEU A 186 -4.78 -14.64 -3.00
C LEU A 186 -3.97 -14.98 -4.26
N LYS A 187 -2.74 -15.47 -4.09
CA LYS A 187 -1.90 -15.96 -5.17
C LYS A 187 -2.56 -17.09 -5.96
N GLY A 188 -3.21 -18.04 -5.26
CA GLY A 188 -3.94 -19.12 -5.91
C GLY A 188 -5.07 -18.62 -6.83
N TRP A 189 -5.72 -17.50 -6.48
CA TRP A 189 -6.74 -16.88 -7.32
C TRP A 189 -6.19 -16.25 -8.60
N ALA A 190 -4.96 -15.72 -8.57
CA ALA A 190 -4.33 -15.07 -9.73
C ALA A 190 -4.22 -15.98 -10.97
N LYS A 191 -4.34 -17.30 -10.81
CA LYS A 191 -4.39 -18.26 -11.94
C LYS A 191 -5.59 -18.02 -12.86
N ASN A 192 -6.77 -17.81 -12.28
CA ASN A 192 -8.03 -17.70 -13.03
C ASN A 192 -8.65 -16.29 -12.96
N TYR A 193 -8.21 -15.45 -12.04
CA TYR A 193 -8.77 -14.13 -11.78
C TYR A 193 -7.69 -13.05 -11.90
N SER A 194 -8.10 -11.83 -12.27
CA SER A 194 -7.31 -10.62 -12.03
C SER A 194 -7.59 -10.16 -10.61
N VAL A 195 -6.58 -10.12 -9.74
CA VAL A 195 -6.75 -9.86 -8.30
C VAL A 195 -6.04 -8.57 -7.93
N TYR A 196 -6.82 -7.54 -7.59
CA TYR A 196 -6.36 -6.25 -7.10
C TYR A 196 -6.40 -6.24 -5.58
N VAL A 197 -5.35 -5.73 -4.94
CA VAL A 197 -5.19 -5.75 -3.50
C VAL A 197 -4.84 -4.36 -2.99
N LEU A 198 -5.51 -3.96 -1.90
CA LEU A 198 -5.07 -2.92 -1.00
C LEU A 198 -4.72 -3.57 0.33
N VAL A 199 -3.52 -3.34 0.82
CA VAL A 199 -3.02 -3.96 2.06
C VAL A 199 -2.31 -2.91 2.89
N GLY A 200 -2.60 -2.86 4.18
CA GLY A 200 -2.16 -1.76 5.03
C GLY A 200 -1.91 -2.16 6.46
N ALA A 201 -1.46 -1.19 7.24
CA ALA A 201 -1.20 -1.32 8.67
C ALA A 201 -1.84 -0.15 9.43
N ILE A 202 -2.29 -0.44 10.66
CA ILE A 202 -2.80 0.55 11.59
C ILE A 202 -1.72 0.80 12.64
N PRO A 203 -1.17 2.01 12.75
CA PRO A 203 -0.14 2.31 13.74
C PRO A 203 -0.67 2.11 15.15
N SER A 204 0.16 1.57 16.04
CA SER A 204 -0.21 1.46 17.44
C SER A 204 -0.06 2.79 18.16
N LYS A 205 -0.87 3.00 19.21
CA LYS A 205 -0.84 4.22 20.03
C LYS A 205 0.13 4.14 21.22
N GLY A 206 0.70 2.95 21.47
CA GLY A 206 1.59 2.69 22.59
C GLY A 206 2.95 3.34 22.41
N LYS A 207 3.46 3.99 23.47
CA LYS A 207 4.80 4.63 23.46
C LYS A 207 5.95 3.63 23.34
N ASP A 208 5.72 2.39 23.75
CA ASP A 208 6.73 1.32 23.74
C ASP A 208 6.71 0.46 22.45
N ASN A 209 5.78 0.74 21.54
CA ASN A 209 5.59 -0.01 20.30
C ASN A 209 6.34 0.65 19.14
N TRP A 210 7.63 0.85 19.32
CA TRP A 210 8.50 1.47 18.33
C TRP A 210 9.83 0.73 18.26
N ILE A 211 10.30 0.46 17.06
CA ILE A 211 11.74 0.26 16.87
C ILE A 211 12.42 1.55 17.33
N THR A 212 13.36 1.42 18.26
CA THR A 212 14.18 2.55 18.71
C THR A 212 15.56 2.51 18.08
N ARG A 213 16.19 3.66 17.85
CA ARG A 213 17.61 3.73 17.50
C ARG A 213 18.17 5.01 18.10
N ASP A 214 19.34 4.92 18.73
CA ASP A 214 19.96 6.05 19.44
C ASP A 214 19.01 6.71 20.46
N ASN A 215 18.25 5.89 21.18
CA ASN A 215 17.22 6.30 22.15
C ASN A 215 16.09 7.17 21.58
N GLN A 216 15.85 7.11 20.26
CA GLN A 216 14.75 7.80 19.59
C GLN A 216 13.77 6.80 18.96
N PRO A 217 12.45 7.07 18.95
CA PRO A 217 11.48 6.27 18.22
C PRO A 217 11.71 6.43 16.71
N ARG A 218 11.79 5.30 16.00
CA ARG A 218 12.07 5.26 14.56
C ARG A 218 10.89 4.73 13.79
N VAL A 219 10.55 3.47 13.94
CA VAL A 219 9.50 2.81 13.15
C VAL A 219 8.41 2.32 14.08
N ASN A 220 7.17 2.72 13.83
CA ASN A 220 6.03 2.25 14.62
C ASN A 220 5.83 0.74 14.39
N ILE A 221 5.59 0.01 15.47
CA ILE A 221 5.13 -1.37 15.40
C ILE A 221 3.60 -1.31 15.34
N PRO A 222 2.98 -1.67 14.20
CA PRO A 222 1.55 -1.50 14.03
C PRO A 222 0.76 -2.41 14.97
N GLU A 223 -0.44 -1.96 15.34
CA GLU A 223 -1.39 -2.74 16.16
C GLU A 223 -2.15 -3.75 15.30
N TYR A 224 -2.52 -3.37 14.08
CA TYR A 224 -3.24 -4.23 13.14
C TYR A 224 -2.62 -4.19 11.75
N MET A 225 -2.82 -5.28 11.02
CA MET A 225 -2.72 -5.36 9.58
C MET A 225 -4.11 -5.58 8.99
N TRP A 226 -4.31 -5.09 7.77
CA TRP A 226 -5.57 -5.27 7.05
C TRP A 226 -5.32 -5.49 5.57
N VAL A 227 -6.25 -6.17 4.91
CA VAL A 227 -6.22 -6.40 3.47
C VAL A 227 -7.64 -6.32 2.91
N ALA A 228 -7.80 -5.58 1.82
CA ALA A 228 -8.97 -5.54 0.97
C ALA A 228 -8.58 -6.10 -0.40
N TYR A 229 -9.46 -6.89 -1.01
CA TYR A 229 -9.21 -7.43 -2.35
C TYR A 229 -10.46 -7.34 -3.22
N CYS A 230 -10.25 -7.08 -4.51
CA CYS A 230 -11.24 -7.22 -5.55
C CYS A 230 -10.67 -8.12 -6.65
N TYR A 231 -11.40 -9.19 -7.00
CA TYR A 231 -10.95 -10.14 -8.00
C TYR A 231 -12.03 -10.41 -9.04
N CYS A 232 -11.64 -10.37 -10.31
CA CYS A 232 -12.54 -10.49 -11.45
C CYS A 232 -12.15 -11.69 -12.29
N ASP A 233 -13.14 -12.47 -12.72
CA ASP A 233 -12.92 -13.62 -13.59
C ASP A 233 -12.35 -13.15 -14.93
N LYS A 234 -11.25 -13.77 -15.38
CA LYS A 234 -10.55 -13.34 -16.60
C LYS A 234 -11.38 -13.53 -17.87
N THR A 235 -12.43 -14.35 -17.82
CA THR A 235 -13.28 -14.67 -18.97
C THR A 235 -14.61 -13.92 -18.91
N SER A 236 -15.36 -14.06 -17.82
CA SER A 236 -16.69 -13.45 -17.67
C SER A 236 -16.65 -12.01 -17.19
N GLN A 237 -15.50 -11.56 -16.68
CA GLN A 237 -15.31 -10.24 -16.06
C GLN A 237 -16.19 -9.97 -14.84
N SER A 238 -16.90 -10.98 -14.31
CA SER A 238 -17.63 -10.82 -13.06
C SER A 238 -16.66 -10.67 -11.88
N CYS A 239 -16.89 -9.68 -11.03
CA CYS A 239 -16.03 -9.37 -9.89
C CYS A 239 -16.65 -9.81 -8.56
N LYS A 240 -15.77 -10.14 -7.61
CA LYS A 240 -16.08 -10.39 -6.20
C LYS A 240 -15.05 -9.69 -5.34
N SER A 241 -15.38 -9.42 -4.09
CA SER A 241 -14.49 -8.72 -3.17
C SER A 241 -14.60 -9.25 -1.76
N GLY A 242 -13.71 -8.77 -0.91
CA GLY A 242 -13.73 -9.03 0.51
C GLY A 242 -12.55 -8.40 1.21
N GLY A 243 -12.43 -8.71 2.50
CA GLY A 243 -11.34 -8.22 3.33
C GLY A 243 -11.01 -9.15 4.48
N ALA A 244 -9.87 -8.86 5.11
CA ALA A 244 -9.43 -9.50 6.33
C ALA A 244 -8.61 -8.54 7.19
N THR A 245 -8.57 -8.81 8.49
CA THR A 245 -7.75 -8.09 9.46
C THR A 245 -6.98 -9.07 10.35
N ALA A 246 -5.86 -8.62 10.90
CA ALA A 246 -5.09 -9.38 11.88
C ALA A 246 -4.48 -8.42 12.89
N GLU A 247 -4.65 -8.69 14.18
CA GLU A 247 -3.88 -8.01 15.21
C GLU A 247 -2.42 -8.46 15.13
N ASN A 248 -1.47 -7.53 15.21
CA ASN A 248 -0.03 -7.79 15.10
C ASN A 248 0.55 -8.36 16.41
N THR A 249 -0.14 -9.32 17.01
CA THR A 249 0.15 -9.95 18.29
C THR A 249 -0.13 -11.44 18.19
N GLU A 250 -1.31 -11.79 17.70
CA GLU A 250 -1.82 -13.15 17.58
C GLU A 250 -1.55 -13.74 16.19
N ASN A 251 -1.34 -15.06 16.15
CA ASN A 251 -1.40 -15.81 14.89
C ASN A 251 -2.86 -16.15 14.55
N LYS A 252 -3.67 -15.10 14.38
CA LYS A 252 -5.10 -15.13 14.07
C LYS A 252 -5.37 -14.14 12.94
N ILE A 253 -6.24 -14.53 12.02
CA ILE A 253 -6.76 -13.66 10.98
C ILE A 253 -8.28 -13.71 11.06
N GLU A 254 -8.92 -12.55 10.99
CA GLU A 254 -10.35 -12.41 10.83
C GLU A 254 -10.61 -12.18 9.34
N ASP A 255 -10.76 -13.28 8.61
CA ASP A 255 -11.12 -13.28 7.21
C ASP A 255 -12.65 -13.45 7.07
N LYS A 256 -13.26 -12.85 6.04
CA LYS A 256 -14.73 -12.76 5.76
C LYS A 256 -15.36 -11.37 6.00
N TYR A 257 -14.57 -10.31 6.05
CA TYR A 257 -15.14 -8.97 5.94
C TYR A 257 -15.68 -8.74 4.52
N THR A 258 -16.86 -8.14 4.39
CA THR A 258 -17.21 -7.38 3.18
C THR A 258 -16.37 -6.11 3.14
N LEU A 259 -16.25 -5.45 1.97
CA LEU A 259 -15.53 -4.17 1.88
C LEU A 259 -16.12 -3.11 2.83
N SER A 260 -17.45 -3.05 2.95
CA SER A 260 -18.13 -2.13 3.88
C SER A 260 -17.81 -2.44 5.36
N GLN A 261 -17.77 -3.72 5.73
CA GLN A 261 -17.39 -4.11 7.11
C GLN A 261 -15.92 -3.78 7.39
N LEU A 262 -15.03 -3.98 6.41
CA LEU A 262 -13.61 -3.64 6.56
C LEU A 262 -13.44 -2.12 6.70
N GLN A 263 -14.15 -1.33 5.91
CA GLN A 263 -14.11 0.13 6.02
C GLN A 263 -14.61 0.62 7.38
N ALA A 264 -15.71 0.05 7.90
CA ALA A 264 -16.18 0.36 9.26
C ALA A 264 -15.15 -0.04 10.33
N PHE A 265 -14.42 -1.15 10.14
CA PHE A 265 -13.31 -1.53 11.02
C PHE A 265 -12.19 -0.49 10.98
N LEU A 266 -11.79 -0.01 9.78
CA LEU A 266 -10.77 1.02 9.61
C LEU A 266 -11.18 2.33 10.32
N GLU A 267 -12.41 2.79 10.10
CA GLU A 267 -12.95 4.00 10.73
C GLU A 267 -12.91 3.92 12.26
N LYS A 268 -13.30 2.77 12.83
CA LYS A 268 -13.22 2.50 14.28
C LYS A 268 -11.79 2.63 14.83
N HIS A 269 -10.78 2.39 14.00
CA HIS A 269 -9.35 2.48 14.36
C HIS A 269 -8.69 3.77 13.84
N ASN A 270 -9.47 4.84 13.68
CA ASN A 270 -9.01 6.16 13.23
C ASN A 270 -8.31 6.15 11.86
N GLN A 271 -8.66 5.19 11.01
CA GLN A 271 -8.28 5.18 9.60
C GLN A 271 -9.47 5.63 8.78
N THR A 272 -9.55 6.93 8.49
CA THR A 272 -10.71 7.50 7.80
C THR A 272 -10.49 7.51 6.30
N VAL A 273 -11.26 6.66 5.61
CA VAL A 273 -11.33 6.61 4.15
C VAL A 273 -12.52 7.43 3.68
N LYS A 274 -12.29 8.45 2.87
CA LYS A 274 -13.36 9.17 2.17
C LYS A 274 -13.82 8.34 0.99
N GLY A 275 -15.12 8.07 0.93
CA GLY A 275 -15.70 7.27 -0.15
C GLY A 275 -15.54 5.76 0.10
N GLN A 276 -14.97 5.06 -0.88
CA GLN A 276 -14.86 3.59 -0.90
C GLN A 276 -13.41 3.15 -1.08
N LEU A 277 -13.07 1.95 -0.60
CA LEU A 277 -11.77 1.30 -0.79
C LEU A 277 -11.51 0.93 -2.26
N PHE A 278 -12.55 0.54 -2.99
CA PHE A 278 -12.48 0.16 -4.40
C PHE A 278 -13.60 0.84 -5.20
N ASP A 279 -13.53 0.76 -6.53
CA ASP A 279 -14.63 1.14 -7.41
C ASP A 279 -15.92 0.33 -7.09
N ASN A 280 -17.08 0.92 -7.39
CA ASN A 280 -18.40 0.37 -7.07
C ASN A 280 -18.64 -1.04 -7.62
N ASP A 281 -18.02 -1.43 -8.74
CA ASP A 281 -18.13 -2.78 -9.28
C ASP A 281 -17.67 -3.86 -8.29
N CYS A 282 -16.79 -3.51 -7.36
CA CYS A 282 -16.31 -4.40 -6.31
C CYS A 282 -17.26 -4.45 -5.10
N TYR A 283 -18.31 -3.63 -5.03
CA TYR A 283 -19.25 -3.56 -3.91
C TYR A 283 -20.58 -4.29 -4.17
N VAL A 284 -20.75 -4.96 -5.31
CA VAL A 284 -22.01 -5.63 -5.65
C VAL A 284 -22.26 -6.81 -4.70
N GLU A 285 -23.22 -6.65 -3.79
CA GLU A 285 -23.80 -7.73 -3.01
C GLU A 285 -24.40 -8.77 -3.99
N GLN A 286 -24.07 -10.04 -3.79
CA GLN A 286 -24.70 -11.14 -4.53
C GLN A 286 -26.19 -11.21 -4.17
N ALA A 287 -27.02 -10.41 -4.84
CA ALA A 287 -28.43 -10.68 -4.97
C ALA A 287 -28.62 -11.83 -5.97
N ALA A 288 -28.26 -13.04 -5.56
CA ALA A 288 -28.63 -14.27 -6.25
C ALA A 288 -29.37 -15.16 -5.24
N GLY A 289 -30.71 -15.04 -5.22
CA GLY A 289 -31.55 -15.90 -4.38
C GLY A 289 -33.03 -15.52 -4.22
N ALA A 290 -33.60 -14.61 -5.01
CA ALA A 290 -35.05 -14.40 -5.06
C ALA A 290 -35.60 -14.94 -6.40
N SER A 291 -35.66 -16.26 -6.53
CA SER A 291 -36.50 -16.94 -7.53
C SER A 291 -36.72 -18.40 -7.14
N ALA A 292 -37.67 -18.63 -6.25
CA ALA A 292 -38.55 -19.78 -6.35
C ALA A 292 -39.98 -19.25 -6.23
N ALA A 293 -40.62 -19.09 -7.39
CA ALA A 293 -42.04 -18.86 -7.57
C ALA A 293 -42.85 -19.78 -6.63
N ALA A 294 -43.83 -19.24 -5.91
CA ALA A 294 -45.25 -19.36 -6.29
C ALA A 294 -45.53 -20.76 -6.87
N GLY A 295 -46.07 -21.70 -6.10
CA GLY A 295 -47.42 -21.59 -5.55
C GLY A 295 -48.42 -21.92 -6.66
N ASN A 296 -48.97 -23.14 -6.61
CA ASN A 296 -50.35 -23.52 -6.97
C ASN A 296 -50.46 -25.03 -7.23
N PRO A 297 -51.65 -25.63 -7.07
CA PRO A 297 -52.65 -25.49 -6.01
C PRO A 297 -52.63 -26.68 -5.03
#